data_AF-A0A3N7CS38-F1
#
_entry.id   AF-A0A3N7CS38-F1
#
_cell.length_a   1.000
_cell.length_b   1.000
_cell.length_c   1.000
_cell.angle_alpha   90.00
_cell.angle_beta   90.00
_cell.angle_gamma   90.00
#
_symmetry.space_group_name_H-M   'P 1'
#
loop_
_entity.id
_entity.type
_entity.pdbx_description
1 polymer ?
#
loop_
_entity_poly.entity_id
_entity_poly.type
_entity_poly.pdbx_seq_one_letter_code
_entity_poly.pdbx_strand_id
1 'polypeptide(L)'
;MKAMPIKIVLVALAAALTIGLVSWLKVSKRNAVADTEKITVKEAAFSKEHLNWVKTDTFIRLLNSAYHPNVKTAIADSQLVVSIEGANEITKDFYNGNEALLKYELNQFGFKISYDKNNNSVYAKFKIQNNAVPVPNDILIKIADKTTN
;
A
#
# COMPACT_ATOMS: atom_id res chain seq x y z
N MET A 1 -44.82 -52.41 -36.65
CA MET A 1 -44.16 -51.28 -35.97
C MET A 1 -45.24 -50.43 -35.31
N LYS A 2 -45.36 -50.43 -33.97
CA LYS A 2 -46.39 -49.65 -33.25
C LYS A 2 -45.96 -48.18 -33.22
N ALA A 3 -46.73 -47.31 -33.86
CA ALA A 3 -46.53 -45.86 -33.79
C ALA A 3 -46.73 -45.39 -32.34
N MET A 4 -45.67 -44.91 -31.71
CA MET A 4 -45.76 -44.32 -30.39
C MET A 4 -46.58 -43.02 -30.49
N PRO A 5 -47.63 -42.82 -29.68
CA PRO A 5 -48.46 -41.63 -29.79
C PRO A 5 -47.64 -40.38 -29.52
N ILE A 6 -47.73 -39.41 -30.43
CA ILE A 6 -46.94 -38.15 -30.49
C ILE A 6 -46.87 -37.42 -29.15
N LYS A 7 -47.90 -37.55 -28.30
CA LYS A 7 -47.93 -36.99 -26.94
C LYS A 7 -46.86 -37.58 -26.01
N ILE A 8 -46.54 -38.87 -26.11
CA ILE A 8 -45.50 -39.54 -25.31
C ILE A 8 -44.10 -39.06 -25.74
N VAL A 9 -43.90 -38.85 -27.04
CA VAL A 9 -42.64 -38.31 -27.58
C VAL A 9 -42.42 -36.87 -27.09
N LEU A 10 -43.45 -36.03 -27.10
CA LEU A 10 -43.38 -34.65 -26.61
C LEU A 10 -43.08 -34.57 -25.11
N VAL A 11 -43.69 -35.44 -24.29
CA VAL A 11 -43.43 -35.48 -22.83
C VAL A 11 -42.01 -35.96 -22.54
N ALA A 12 -41.53 -36.98 -23.26
CA ALA A 12 -40.15 -37.45 -23.13
C ALA A 12 -39.12 -36.38 -23.55
N LEU A 13 -39.41 -35.61 -24.61
CA LEU A 13 -38.54 -34.53 -25.08
C LEU A 13 -38.48 -33.37 -24.07
N ALA A 14 -39.62 -33.00 -23.48
CA ALA A 14 -39.68 -31.98 -22.44
C ALA A 14 -38.92 -32.41 -21.17
N ALA A 15 -39.05 -33.67 -20.75
CA ALA A 15 -38.30 -34.22 -19.64
C ALA A 15 -36.78 -34.21 -19.91
N ALA A 16 -36.34 -34.61 -21.12
CA ALA A 16 -34.93 -34.57 -21.49
C ALA A 16 -34.35 -33.15 -21.52
N LEU A 17 -35.12 -32.18 -22.03
CA LEU A 17 -34.70 -30.77 -22.06
C LEU A 17 -34.56 -30.16 -20.66
N THR A 18 -35.51 -30.45 -19.76
CA THR A 18 -35.45 -29.98 -18.37
C THR A 18 -34.26 -30.57 -17.61
N ILE A 19 -33.98 -31.87 -17.79
CA ILE A 19 -32.82 -32.54 -17.15
C ILE A 19 -31.49 -31.99 -17.69
N GLY A 20 -31.41 -31.72 -19.00
CA GLY A 20 -30.25 -31.11 -19.65
C GLY A 20 -29.96 -29.70 -19.12
N LEU A 21 -30.99 -28.84 -19.02
CA LEU A 21 -30.88 -27.48 -18.50
C LEU A 21 -30.42 -27.43 -17.04
N VAL A 22 -30.97 -28.29 -16.18
CA VAL A 22 -30.60 -28.34 -14.75
C VAL A 22 -29.17 -28.85 -14.57
N SER A 23 -28.75 -29.82 -15.39
CA SER A 23 -27.39 -30.35 -15.36
C SER A 23 -26.37 -29.32 -15.85
N TRP A 24 -26.68 -28.56 -16.90
CA TRP A 24 -25.81 -27.51 -17.42
C TRP A 24 -25.65 -26.36 -16.40
N LEU A 25 -26.74 -25.93 -15.77
CA LEU A 25 -26.70 -24.90 -14.71
C LEU A 25 -25.86 -25.33 -13.49
N LYS A 26 -25.91 -26.61 -13.09
CA LYS A 26 -25.08 -27.13 -11.99
C LYS A 26 -23.60 -27.20 -12.36
N VAL A 27 -23.27 -27.56 -13.61
CA VAL A 27 -21.87 -27.62 -14.08
C VAL A 27 -21.28 -26.21 -14.23
N SER A 28 -22.04 -25.24 -14.74
CA SER A 28 -21.59 -23.84 -14.81
C SER A 28 -21.35 -23.23 -13.43
N LYS A 29 -22.13 -23.61 -12.41
CA LYS A 29 -21.88 -23.20 -11.02
C LYS A 29 -20.66 -23.88 -10.38
N ARG A 30 -20.32 -25.10 -10.80
CA ARG A 30 -19.13 -25.84 -10.32
C ARG A 30 -17.82 -25.35 -10.95
N ASN A 31 -17.90 -24.81 -12.16
CA ASN A 31 -16.77 -24.25 -12.90
C ASN A 31 -16.66 -22.72 -12.78
N ALA A 32 -17.53 -22.09 -12.00
CA ALA A 32 -17.29 -20.74 -11.53
C ALA A 32 -16.11 -20.84 -10.56
N VAL A 33 -14.91 -20.54 -11.07
CA VAL A 33 -13.74 -20.22 -10.25
C VAL A 33 -14.27 -19.26 -9.19
N ALA A 34 -14.18 -19.66 -7.92
CA ALA A 34 -14.53 -18.78 -6.82
C ALA A 34 -13.82 -17.46 -7.11
N ASP A 35 -14.60 -16.40 -7.29
CA ASP A 35 -14.07 -15.05 -7.40
C ASP A 35 -13.20 -14.91 -6.16
N THR A 36 -11.89 -15.01 -6.35
CA THR A 36 -10.92 -14.78 -5.30
C THR A 36 -11.31 -13.41 -4.83
N GLU A 37 -11.85 -13.29 -3.61
CA GLU A 37 -12.15 -12.01 -3.02
C GLU A 37 -10.92 -11.16 -3.30
N LYS A 38 -11.06 -10.16 -4.18
CA LYS A 38 -10.05 -9.13 -4.30
C LYS A 38 -10.11 -8.51 -2.92
N ILE A 39 -9.24 -8.99 -2.03
CA ILE A 39 -8.86 -8.30 -0.83
C ILE A 39 -8.49 -6.94 -1.37
N THR A 40 -9.42 -6.00 -1.23
CA THR A 40 -9.19 -4.63 -1.59
C THR A 40 -8.26 -4.22 -0.48
N VAL A 41 -6.95 -4.42 -0.71
CA VAL A 41 -5.90 -3.95 0.18
C VAL A 41 -6.20 -2.47 0.28
N LYS A 42 -6.80 -2.08 1.40
CA LYS A 42 -7.11 -0.70 1.69
C LYS A 42 -5.80 0.02 1.46
N GLU A 43 -5.74 0.94 0.49
CA GLU A 43 -4.53 1.75 0.28
C GLU A 43 -4.06 2.19 1.65
N ALA A 44 -2.76 2.02 1.95
CA ALA A 44 -2.20 2.32 3.25
C ALA A 44 -2.60 3.75 3.64
N ALA A 45 -3.63 3.86 4.47
CA ALA A 45 -4.34 5.11 4.63
C ALA A 45 -3.58 5.93 5.67
N PHE A 46 -2.76 6.86 5.21
CA PHE A 46 -2.21 7.89 6.08
C PHE A 46 -3.26 8.96 6.34
N SER A 47 -3.33 9.46 7.57
CA SER A 47 -4.17 10.59 7.97
C SER A 47 -3.35 11.58 8.79
N LYS A 48 -3.85 12.81 8.99
CA LYS A 48 -3.17 13.83 9.83
C LYS A 48 -2.98 13.38 11.28
N GLU A 49 -3.72 12.37 11.74
CA GLU A 49 -3.60 11.83 13.09
C GLU A 49 -2.43 10.85 13.23
N HIS A 50 -1.83 10.43 12.11
CA HIS A 50 -0.74 9.45 12.08
C HIS A 50 0.64 10.12 12.03
N LEU A 51 0.78 11.32 12.59
CA LEU A 51 2.07 12.02 12.74
C LEU A 51 2.34 12.37 14.20
N ASN A 52 3.61 12.45 14.54
CA ASN A 52 4.09 12.91 15.84
C ASN A 52 5.04 14.09 15.68
N TRP A 53 4.98 15.04 16.61
CA TRP A 53 5.94 16.13 16.68
C TRP A 53 7.18 15.66 17.43
N VAL A 54 8.32 15.65 16.74
CA VAL A 54 9.59 15.20 17.30
C VAL A 54 10.56 16.37 17.31
N LYS A 55 11.30 16.57 18.41
CA LYS A 55 12.35 17.58 18.45
C LYS A 55 13.34 17.38 17.30
N THR A 56 13.68 18.46 16.61
CA THR A 56 14.47 18.39 15.36
C THR A 56 15.82 17.71 15.57
N ASP A 57 16.52 18.04 16.66
CA ASP A 57 17.82 17.46 17.02
C ASP A 57 17.73 15.94 17.29
N THR A 58 16.67 15.53 17.98
CA THR A 58 16.38 14.14 18.30
C THR A 58 16.08 13.35 17.03
N PHE A 59 15.26 13.92 16.13
CA PHE A 59 14.96 13.28 14.86
C PHE A 59 16.22 13.15 13.98
N ILE A 60 17.07 14.17 13.90
CA ILE A 60 18.36 14.10 13.20
C ILE A 60 19.25 12.99 13.79
N ARG A 61 19.34 12.90 15.12
CA ARG A 61 20.13 11.84 15.78
C ARG A 61 19.60 10.45 15.43
N LEU A 62 18.28 10.26 15.47
CA LEU A 62 17.64 9.00 15.14
C LEU A 62 17.85 8.61 13.67
N LEU A 63 17.73 9.56 12.74
CA LEU A 63 18.01 9.34 11.32
C LEU A 63 19.45 8.88 11.09
N ASN A 64 20.42 9.57 11.71
CA ASN A 64 21.82 9.18 11.62
C ASN A 64 22.06 7.78 12.19
N SER A 65 21.45 7.45 13.33
CA SER A 65 21.60 6.11 13.92
C SER A 65 21.02 5.02 13.02
N ALA A 66 19.91 5.27 12.34
CA ALA A 66 19.21 4.27 11.52
C ALA A 66 19.81 4.10 10.11
N TYR A 67 20.32 5.18 9.52
CA TYR A 67 20.64 5.23 8.08
C TYR A 67 22.05 5.71 7.77
N HIS A 68 22.94 5.93 8.75
CA HIS A 68 24.35 6.22 8.46
C HIS A 68 25.03 5.01 7.79
N PRO A 69 25.91 5.20 6.78
CA PRO A 69 26.38 6.46 6.20
C PRO A 69 25.52 7.01 5.05
N ASN A 70 24.38 6.38 4.77
CA ASN A 70 23.52 6.65 3.63
C ASN A 70 22.63 7.89 3.78
N VAL A 71 22.55 8.49 4.96
CA VAL A 71 21.74 9.67 5.26
C VAL A 71 22.57 10.95 5.34
N LYS A 72 22.03 12.02 4.78
CA LYS A 72 22.50 13.39 4.93
C LYS A 72 21.33 14.25 5.40
N THR A 73 21.57 15.08 6.41
CA THR A 73 20.58 16.03 6.93
C THR A 73 21.11 17.46 6.87
N ALA A 74 20.28 18.41 6.46
CA ALA A 74 20.60 19.83 6.46
C ALA A 74 19.39 20.64 6.96
N ILE A 75 19.65 21.77 7.61
CA ILE A 75 18.60 22.73 7.96
C ILE A 75 18.75 23.93 7.04
N ALA A 76 17.68 24.27 6.32
CA ALA A 76 17.61 25.42 5.44
C ALA A 76 16.19 25.99 5.46
N ASP A 77 16.02 27.31 5.49
CA ASP A 77 14.72 28.00 5.41
C ASP A 77 13.64 27.43 6.36
N SER A 78 14.01 27.24 7.62
CA SER A 78 13.15 26.64 8.66
C SER A 78 12.60 25.26 8.30
N GLN A 79 13.35 24.51 7.48
CA GLN A 79 13.03 23.13 7.10
C GLN A 79 14.22 22.23 7.40
N LEU A 80 13.92 21.04 7.90
CA LEU A 80 14.85 19.94 7.90
C LEU A 80 14.75 19.24 6.54
N VAL A 81 15.87 19.18 5.82
CA VAL A 81 16.05 18.45 4.58
C VAL A 81 16.79 17.15 4.89
N VAL A 82 16.26 16.04 4.43
CA VAL A 82 16.81 14.70 4.59
C VAL A 82 17.01 14.10 3.20
N SER A 83 18.20 13.58 2.93
CA SER A 83 18.53 12.83 1.73
C SER A 83 19.06 11.46 2.14
N ILE A 84 18.48 10.40 1.60
CA ILE A 84 18.94 9.03 1.80
C ILE A 84 19.29 8.44 0.43
N GLU A 85 20.55 8.02 0.26
CA GLU A 85 21.10 7.45 -0.97
C GLU A 85 21.48 5.98 -0.72
N GLY A 86 20.98 5.02 -1.51
CA GLY A 86 21.32 3.61 -1.31
C GLY A 86 20.52 2.65 -2.18
N ALA A 87 20.74 1.34 -2.01
CA ALA A 87 19.95 0.33 -2.72
C ALA A 87 18.44 0.46 -2.42
N ASN A 88 17.60 -0.04 -3.33
CA ASN A 88 16.13 0.07 -3.29
C ASN A 88 15.47 -0.28 -1.96
N GLU A 89 16.03 -1.24 -1.22
CA GLU A 89 15.47 -1.63 0.07
C GLU A 89 15.64 -0.54 1.13
N ILE A 90 16.78 0.15 1.17
CA ILE A 90 17.06 1.21 2.16
C ILE A 90 16.13 2.40 1.96
N THR A 91 15.86 2.76 0.70
CA THR A 91 15.06 3.93 0.36
C THR A 91 13.58 3.71 0.52
N LYS A 92 13.06 2.54 0.13
CA LYS A 92 11.65 2.18 0.40
C LYS A 92 11.38 1.98 1.88
N ASP A 93 12.39 1.51 2.62
CA ASP A 93 12.30 1.31 4.05
C ASP A 93 12.07 2.62 4.81
N PHE A 94 12.62 3.75 4.35
CA PHE A 94 12.44 5.04 5.03
C PHE A 94 10.97 5.41 5.30
N TYR A 95 10.08 5.11 4.35
CA TYR A 95 8.65 5.37 4.47
C TYR A 95 7.84 4.09 4.70
N ASN A 96 8.47 3.03 5.23
CA ASN A 96 7.86 1.73 5.52
C ASN A 96 7.16 1.09 4.30
N GLY A 97 7.59 1.40 3.07
CA GLY A 97 6.89 1.00 1.85
C GLY A 97 5.49 1.60 1.68
N ASN A 98 5.07 2.51 2.56
CA ASN A 98 3.77 3.18 2.51
C ASN A 98 3.79 4.30 1.44
N GLU A 99 3.47 3.95 0.20
CA GLU A 99 3.47 4.89 -0.93
C GLU A 99 2.46 6.04 -0.78
N ALA A 100 1.47 5.93 0.11
CA ALA A 100 0.56 7.05 0.37
C ALA A 100 1.30 8.26 0.96
N LEU A 101 2.41 8.04 1.66
CA LEU A 101 3.25 9.12 2.21
C LEU A 101 3.87 10.00 1.12
N LEU A 102 4.05 9.47 -0.09
CA LEU A 102 4.61 10.19 -1.24
C LEU A 102 3.61 11.16 -1.87
N LYS A 103 2.32 11.05 -1.53
CA LYS A 103 1.24 11.90 -2.08
C LYS A 103 1.13 13.24 -1.34
N TYR A 104 1.82 13.41 -0.21
CA TYR A 104 1.66 14.59 0.66
C TYR A 104 2.63 15.73 0.36
N GLU A 105 2.09 16.94 0.45
CA GLU A 105 2.81 18.18 0.20
C GLU A 105 3.15 18.94 1.48
N LEU A 106 4.32 19.57 1.47
CA LEU A 106 4.93 20.25 2.61
C LEU A 106 4.00 21.30 3.25
N ASN A 107 3.21 22.00 2.43
CA ASN A 107 2.33 23.06 2.89
C ASN A 107 1.06 22.56 3.59
N GLN A 108 0.66 21.31 3.36
CA GLN A 108 -0.59 20.76 3.88
C GLN A 108 -0.39 19.96 5.18
N PHE A 109 0.75 19.27 5.30
CA PHE A 109 1.05 18.34 6.39
C PHE A 109 2.36 18.64 7.14
N GLY A 110 3.09 19.67 6.70
CA GLY A 110 4.38 20.01 7.29
C GLY A 110 5.52 19.06 6.91
N PHE A 111 5.28 18.08 6.03
CA PHE A 111 6.33 17.25 5.44
C PHE A 111 6.04 16.97 3.96
N LYS A 112 7.09 16.61 3.23
CA LYS A 112 7.03 16.08 1.86
C LYS A 112 8.10 15.01 1.69
N ILE A 113 7.76 13.91 1.04
CA ILE A 113 8.71 12.83 0.74
C ILE A 113 8.64 12.55 -0.76
N SER A 114 9.80 12.53 -1.40
CA SER A 114 9.98 12.21 -2.81
C SER A 114 10.91 11.02 -2.92
N TYR A 115 10.55 10.05 -3.75
CA TYR A 115 11.41 8.92 -4.09
C TYR A 115 11.81 9.03 -5.57
N ASP A 116 13.12 9.11 -5.81
CA ASP A 116 13.70 9.04 -7.13
C ASP A 116 14.09 7.58 -7.44
N LYS A 117 13.27 6.94 -8.26
CA LYS A 117 13.47 5.55 -8.69
C LYS A 117 14.71 5.37 -9.59
N ASN A 118 15.14 6.41 -10.30
CA ASN A 118 16.29 6.30 -11.20
C ASN A 118 17.60 6.31 -10.42
N ASN A 119 17.65 7.12 -9.37
CA ASN A 119 18.83 7.28 -8.52
C ASN A 119 18.77 6.45 -7.23
N ASN A 120 17.68 5.71 -7.00
CA ASN A 120 17.38 5.01 -5.76
C ASN A 120 17.67 5.91 -4.55
N SER A 121 17.03 7.07 -4.53
CA SER A 121 17.21 8.06 -3.46
C SER A 121 15.87 8.56 -2.94
N VAL A 122 15.85 8.89 -1.66
CA VAL A 122 14.70 9.57 -1.03
C VAL A 122 15.13 10.96 -0.60
N TYR A 123 14.29 11.92 -0.93
CA TYR A 123 14.40 13.29 -0.46
C TYR A 123 13.17 13.62 0.37
N ALA A 124 13.37 13.97 1.63
CA ALA A 124 12.30 14.41 2.51
C ALA A 124 12.55 15.82 3.03
N LYS A 125 11.48 16.58 3.18
CA LYS A 125 11.48 17.91 3.79
C LYS A 125 10.48 17.94 4.92
N PHE A 126 10.84 18.55 6.04
CA PHE A 126 9.98 18.72 7.20
C PHE A 126 10.02 20.17 7.66
N LYS A 127 8.87 20.82 7.80
CA LYS A 127 8.78 22.16 8.39
C LYS A 127 9.14 22.10 9.87
N ILE A 128 10.07 22.94 10.28
CA ILE A 128 10.43 23.11 11.69
C ILE A 128 9.46 24.12 12.30
N GLN A 129 8.77 23.72 13.36
CA GLN A 129 7.92 24.58 14.17
C GLN A 129 8.26 24.33 15.64
N ASN A 130 8.55 25.39 16.40
CA ASN A 130 8.91 25.30 17.82
C ASN A 130 10.02 24.27 18.10
N ASN A 131 11.06 24.24 17.26
CA ASN A 131 12.18 23.28 17.32
C ASN A 131 11.76 21.80 17.19
N ALA A 132 10.59 21.54 16.60
CA ALA A 132 10.10 20.21 16.32
C ALA A 132 9.68 20.08 14.85
N VAL A 133 9.61 18.85 14.37
CA VAL A 133 9.15 18.49 13.02
C VAL A 133 8.01 17.48 13.09
N PRO A 134 7.02 17.54 12.17
CA PRO A 134 5.96 16.56 12.10
C PRO A 134 6.45 15.33 11.35
N VAL A 135 6.57 14.19 12.03
CA VAL A 135 7.08 12.94 11.47
C VAL A 135 5.96 11.90 11.40
N PRO A 136 5.66 11.36 10.21
CA PRO A 136 4.77 10.20 10.05
C PRO A 136 5.17 9.01 10.93
N ASN A 137 4.18 8.34 11.51
CA ASN A 137 4.41 7.18 12.38
C ASN A 137 5.13 6.04 11.67
N ASP A 138 4.83 5.80 10.40
CA ASP A 138 5.55 4.82 9.57
C ASP A 138 7.06 5.04 9.53
N ILE A 139 7.50 6.31 9.46
CA ILE A 139 8.93 6.66 9.49
C ILE A 139 9.51 6.37 10.88
N LEU A 140 8.79 6.73 11.94
CA LEU A 140 9.25 6.51 13.31
C LEU A 140 9.37 5.02 13.65
N ILE A 141 8.42 4.20 13.19
CA ILE A 141 8.44 2.74 13.35
C ILE A 141 9.71 2.19 12.69
N LYS A 142 10.01 2.60 11.46
CA LYS A 142 11.19 2.10 10.74
C LYS A 142 12.52 2.53 11.33
N ILE A 143 12.59 3.77 11.80
CA ILE A 143 13.73 4.25 12.56
C ILE A 143 13.90 3.44 13.85
N ALA A 144 12.82 3.14 14.58
CA ALA A 144 12.88 2.34 15.80
C ALA A 144 13.35 0.90 15.52
N ASP A 145 12.82 0.26 14.47
CA ASP A 145 13.22 -1.09 14.04
C ASP A 145 14.72 -1.16 13.73
N LYS A 146 15.28 -0.11 13.12
CA LYS A 146 16.71 -0.01 12.76
C LYS A 146 17.65 0.41 13.88
N THR A 147 17.12 1.01 14.95
CA THR A 147 17.94 1.48 16.08
C THR A 147 17.95 0.51 17.24
N THR A 148 17.02 -0.46 17.26
CA THR A 148 16.91 -1.48 18.32
C THR A 148 17.56 -2.81 17.94
N ASN A 149 17.78 -3.06 16.64
CA ASN A 149 18.43 -4.25 16.10
C ASN A 149 19.81 -3.91 15.51
#